data_AF-A8AM59-F1
#
_entry.id   AF-A8AM59-F1
#
_cell.length_a   1.000
_cell.length_b   1.000
_cell.length_c   1.000
_cell.angle_alpha   90.00
_cell.angle_beta   90.00
_cell.angle_gamma   90.00
#
_symmetry.space_group_name_H-M   'P 1'
#
loop_
_entity.id
_entity.type
_entity.pdbx_description
1 polymer ?
#
loop_
_entity_poly.entity_id
_entity_poly.type
_entity_poly.pdbx_seq_one_letter_code
_entity_poly.pdbx_strand_id
1 'polypeptide(L)'
;MQVSQNGRVYPGYGGNVDGTIANAATRLASSAGNILGSIAAFPAFDSVRQALPMVQALLQMALVICIPLVTLCSAWDVKVVMTLTFVQFALFFLTFWWELARWLDSWLLDVLYNSDTHSSWNLAGIQNTQDDVIINLVMGSMFLVLPTFWMGAMTWAGVRVGIAVNGALAGGVKVAQDSGGKAGGMLGR
;
A
#
# COMPACT_ATOMS: atom_id res chain seq x y z
N MET A 1 -26.18 18.47 -31.78
CA MET A 1 -26.57 19.49 -30.79
C MET A 1 -25.41 20.47 -30.64
N GLN A 2 -25.71 21.76 -30.75
CA GLN A 2 -24.74 22.86 -30.75
C GLN A 2 -24.30 23.12 -29.30
N VAL A 3 -23.05 22.81 -28.95
CA VAL A 3 -22.50 23.18 -27.65
C VAL A 3 -21.97 24.61 -27.75
N SER A 4 -22.82 25.56 -27.37
CA SER A 4 -22.45 26.93 -27.04
C SER A 4 -21.83 26.95 -25.65
N GLN A 5 -20.52 26.73 -25.54
CA GLN A 5 -19.74 27.09 -24.36
C GLN A 5 -18.46 27.78 -24.80
N ASN A 6 -18.55 29.11 -24.89
CA ASN A 6 -17.44 30.02 -25.13
C ASN A 6 -16.62 30.19 -23.84
N GLY A 7 -16.01 29.11 -23.37
CA GLY A 7 -15.17 29.07 -22.17
C GLY A 7 -14.13 27.97 -22.33
N ARG A 8 -12.85 28.34 -22.34
CA ARG A 8 -11.72 27.43 -22.56
C ARG A 8 -11.80 26.28 -21.54
N VAL A 9 -12.13 25.09 -22.03
CA VAL A 9 -12.17 23.87 -21.22
C VAL A 9 -10.75 23.53 -20.78
N TYR A 10 -10.54 23.38 -19.48
CA TYR A 10 -9.26 22.92 -18.92
C TYR A 10 -8.92 21.54 -19.50
N PRO A 11 -7.79 21.35 -20.21
CA PRO A 11 -7.43 20.06 -20.75
C PRO A 11 -6.73 19.23 -19.67
N GLY A 12 -7.48 18.70 -18.71
CA GLY A 12 -6.97 17.78 -17.69
C GLY A 12 -5.80 18.31 -16.84
N TYR A 13 -5.20 17.45 -16.03
CA TYR A 13 -4.12 17.80 -15.09
C TYR A 13 -2.77 18.13 -15.77
N GLY A 14 -2.64 17.95 -17.09
CA GLY A 14 -1.45 18.28 -17.89
C GLY A 14 -1.60 19.49 -18.82
N GLY A 15 -2.74 20.17 -18.79
CA GLY A 15 -3.14 21.20 -19.76
C GLY A 15 -2.84 22.62 -19.33
N ASN A 16 -1.84 23.29 -19.92
CA ASN A 16 -1.73 24.74 -19.84
C ASN A 16 -2.74 25.40 -20.80
N VAL A 17 -3.46 26.41 -20.29
CA VAL A 17 -4.48 27.13 -21.05
C VAL A 17 -3.83 27.83 -22.24
N ASP A 18 -2.62 28.41 -22.10
CA ASP A 18 -1.83 29.01 -23.19
C ASP A 18 -0.62 28.13 -23.61
N GLY A 19 -0.70 27.56 -24.82
CA GLY A 19 0.33 26.67 -25.37
C GLY A 19 1.52 27.44 -25.95
N THR A 20 2.58 27.63 -25.16
CA THR A 20 3.89 28.11 -25.65
C THR A 20 4.68 26.95 -26.29
N ILE A 21 5.53 27.23 -27.29
CA ILE A 21 6.40 26.23 -27.97
C ILE A 21 7.26 25.45 -26.96
N ALA A 22 7.68 26.09 -25.87
CA ALA A 22 8.37 25.45 -24.75
C ALA A 22 7.53 24.33 -24.10
N ASN A 23 6.22 24.53 -23.91
CA ASN A 23 5.33 23.51 -23.36
C ASN A 23 5.15 22.34 -24.34
N ALA A 24 5.15 22.60 -25.65
CA ALA A 24 5.12 21.55 -26.68
C ALA A 24 6.43 20.74 -26.71
N ALA A 25 7.57 21.40 -26.59
CA ALA A 25 8.88 20.75 -26.51
C ALA A 25 9.04 19.93 -25.21
N THR A 26 8.60 20.45 -24.07
CA THR A 26 8.60 19.71 -22.80
C THR A 26 7.65 18.50 -22.87
N ARG A 27 6.49 18.61 -23.54
CA ARG A 27 5.59 17.47 -23.76
C ARG A 27 6.17 16.41 -24.68
N LEU A 28 6.89 16.81 -25.72
CA LEU A 28 7.59 15.88 -26.61
C LEU A 28 8.74 15.20 -25.88
N ALA A 29 9.55 15.96 -25.13
CA ALA A 29 10.63 15.42 -24.32
C ALA A 29 10.10 14.49 -23.21
N SER A 30 9.00 14.83 -22.55
CA SER A 30 8.35 13.96 -21.56
C SER A 30 7.76 12.72 -22.22
N SER A 31 7.16 12.82 -23.41
CA SER A 31 6.67 11.65 -24.16
C SER A 31 7.81 10.72 -24.57
N ALA A 32 8.92 11.26 -25.09
CA ALA A 32 10.08 10.47 -25.49
C ALA A 32 10.79 9.84 -24.27
N GLY A 33 10.90 10.59 -23.17
CA GLY A 33 11.44 10.10 -21.90
C GLY A 33 10.57 8.99 -21.29
N ASN A 34 9.25 9.14 -21.35
CA ASN A 34 8.31 8.13 -20.90
C ASN A 34 8.34 6.87 -21.79
N ILE A 35 8.49 7.02 -23.11
CA ILE A 35 8.62 5.89 -24.05
C ILE A 35 9.95 5.14 -23.85
N LEU A 36 11.05 5.85 -23.56
CA LEU A 36 12.31 5.19 -23.26
C LEU A 36 12.32 4.54 -21.88
N GLY A 37 11.69 5.18 -20.89
CA GLY A 37 11.54 4.63 -19.53
C GLY A 37 10.61 3.43 -19.47
N SER A 38 9.55 3.41 -20.27
CA SER A 38 8.55 2.35 -20.29
C SER A 38 9.06 1.01 -20.81
N ILE A 39 10.03 1.02 -21.73
CA ILE A 39 10.63 -0.21 -22.29
C ILE A 39 11.30 -1.06 -21.20
N ALA A 40 11.85 -0.44 -20.15
CA ALA A 40 12.46 -1.14 -19.02
C ALA A 40 11.52 -1.25 -17.81
N ALA A 41 10.71 -0.23 -17.54
CA ALA A 41 9.88 -0.19 -16.34
C ALA A 41 8.67 -1.14 -16.40
N PHE A 42 8.00 -1.27 -17.54
CA PHE A 42 6.80 -2.11 -17.64
C PHE A 42 7.10 -3.61 -17.47
N PRO A 43 8.15 -4.18 -18.11
CA PRO A 43 8.54 -5.56 -17.83
C PRO A 43 8.94 -5.81 -16.38
N ALA A 44 9.52 -4.80 -15.72
CA ALA A 44 9.89 -4.90 -14.31
C ALA A 44 8.65 -4.95 -13.40
N PHE A 45 7.62 -4.13 -13.65
CA PHE A 45 6.38 -4.17 -12.87
C PHE A 45 5.60 -5.48 -13.04
N ASP A 46 5.56 -6.03 -14.25
CA ASP A 46 4.93 -7.34 -14.48
C ASP A 46 5.68 -8.47 -13.78
N SER A 47 7.01 -8.43 -13.83
CA SER A 47 7.86 -9.39 -13.08
C SER A 47 7.62 -9.28 -11.57
N VAL A 48 7.51 -8.06 -11.04
CA VAL A 48 7.19 -7.82 -9.61
C VAL A 48 5.84 -8.41 -9.27
N ARG A 49 4.79 -8.11 -10.06
CA ARG A 49 3.42 -8.61 -9.82
C ARG A 49 3.36 -10.14 -9.77
N GLN A 50 4.09 -10.81 -10.66
CA GLN A 50 4.19 -12.26 -10.68
C GLN A 50 4.97 -12.82 -9.47
N ALA A 51 5.97 -12.08 -9.00
CA ALA A 51 6.78 -12.46 -7.84
C ALA A 51 6.08 -12.22 -6.50
N LEU A 52 5.10 -11.32 -6.39
CA LEU A 52 4.42 -10.98 -5.13
C LEU A 52 3.95 -12.21 -4.32
N PRO A 53 3.14 -13.14 -4.87
CA PRO A 53 2.70 -14.33 -4.12
C PRO A 53 3.89 -15.24 -3.73
N MET A 54 4.94 -15.30 -4.55
CA MET A 54 6.16 -16.06 -4.23
C MET A 54 6.91 -15.44 -3.04
N VAL A 55 7.04 -14.11 -3.03
CA VAL A 55 7.70 -13.37 -1.95
C VAL A 55 6.92 -13.53 -0.64
N GLN A 56 5.57 -13.50 -0.67
CA GLN A 56 4.79 -13.75 0.55
C GLN A 56 5.04 -15.14 1.13
N ALA A 57 5.06 -16.18 0.28
CA ALA A 57 5.32 -17.53 0.73
C ALA A 57 6.71 -17.64 1.40
N LEU A 58 7.72 -17.01 0.81
CA LEU A 58 9.08 -16.95 1.38
C LEU A 58 9.11 -16.18 2.71
N LEU A 59 8.41 -15.05 2.81
CA LEU A 59 8.31 -14.27 4.05
C LEU A 59 7.61 -15.06 5.16
N GLN A 60 6.53 -15.78 4.83
CA GLN A 60 5.82 -16.63 5.80
C GLN A 60 6.67 -17.83 6.23
N MET A 61 7.40 -18.45 5.30
CA MET A 61 8.33 -19.53 5.62
C MET A 61 9.44 -19.03 6.56
N ALA A 62 10.05 -17.88 6.26
CA ALA A 62 11.06 -17.26 7.09
C ALA A 62 10.51 -16.94 8.50
N LEU A 63 9.31 -16.36 8.58
CA LEU A 63 8.67 -16.04 9.86
C LEU A 63 8.43 -17.31 10.69
N VAL A 64 7.89 -18.37 10.10
CA VAL A 64 7.62 -19.64 10.80
C VAL A 64 8.90 -20.27 11.35
N ILE A 65 10.01 -20.19 10.62
CA ILE A 65 11.32 -20.65 11.10
C ILE A 65 11.83 -19.76 12.25
N CYS A 66 11.59 -18.45 12.19
CA CYS A 66 12.00 -17.53 13.25
C CYS A 66 11.16 -17.63 14.53
N ILE A 67 9.88 -18.04 14.46
CA ILE A 67 9.01 -18.14 15.64
C ILE A 67 9.67 -18.90 16.81
N PRO A 68 10.10 -20.18 16.66
CA PRO A 68 10.68 -20.92 17.76
C PRO A 68 12.01 -20.31 18.25
N LEU A 69 12.83 -19.75 17.36
CA LEU A 69 14.10 -19.12 17.74
C LEU A 69 13.86 -17.87 18.60
N VAL A 70 12.92 -17.01 18.18
CA VAL A 70 12.59 -15.78 18.88
C VAL A 70 11.91 -16.08 20.22
N THR A 71 10.99 -17.06 20.29
CA THR A 71 10.34 -17.42 21.56
C THR A 71 11.32 -18.02 22.57
N LEU A 72 12.29 -18.82 22.11
CA LEU A 72 13.36 -19.35 22.95
C LEU A 72 14.29 -18.25 23.46
N CYS A 73 14.77 -17.36 22.59
CA CYS A 73 15.63 -16.24 22.99
C CYS A 73 14.92 -15.24 23.90
N SER A 74 13.58 -15.13 23.78
CA SER A 74 12.75 -14.27 24.62
C SER A 74 12.33 -14.90 25.95
N ALA A 75 12.81 -16.11 26.28
CA ALA A 75 12.41 -16.84 27.49
C ALA A 75 10.88 -16.96 27.66
N TRP A 76 10.16 -17.14 26.56
CA TRP A 76 8.69 -17.26 26.53
C TRP A 76 7.92 -16.01 27.03
N ASP A 77 8.47 -14.80 26.85
CA ASP A 77 7.72 -13.57 27.14
C ASP A 77 6.43 -13.50 26.31
N VAL A 78 5.30 -13.36 27.02
CA VAL A 78 3.96 -13.22 26.44
C VAL A 78 3.88 -12.04 25.49
N LYS A 79 4.59 -10.94 25.77
CA LYS A 79 4.60 -9.77 24.88
C LYS A 79 5.17 -10.13 23.52
N VAL A 80 6.27 -10.87 23.49
CA VAL A 80 6.93 -11.27 22.25
C VAL A 80 6.06 -12.25 21.46
N VAL A 81 5.46 -13.25 22.12
CA VAL A 81 4.51 -14.17 21.47
C VAL A 81 3.34 -13.42 20.83
N MET A 82 2.77 -12.43 21.55
CA MET A 82 1.68 -11.60 21.03
C MET A 82 2.11 -10.72 19.84
N THR A 83 3.34 -10.20 19.85
CA THR A 83 3.85 -9.45 18.69
C THR A 83 4.07 -10.36 17.48
N LEU A 84 4.53 -11.59 17.67
CA LEU A 84 4.75 -12.55 16.58
C LEU A 84 3.43 -12.97 15.93
N THR A 85 2.37 -13.22 16.72
CA THR A 85 1.05 -13.55 16.16
C THR A 85 0.45 -12.37 15.41
N PHE A 86 0.66 -11.14 15.89
CA PHE A 86 0.25 -9.93 15.19
C PHE A 86 0.99 -9.75 13.85
N VAL A 87 2.30 -9.98 13.82
CA VAL A 87 3.10 -9.95 12.57
C VAL A 87 2.65 -11.04 11.61
N GLN A 88 2.40 -12.26 12.11
CA GLN A 88 1.89 -13.36 11.30
C GLN A 88 0.53 -13.01 10.67
N PHE A 89 -0.38 -12.42 11.44
CA PHE A 89 -1.66 -11.93 10.95
C PHE A 89 -1.47 -10.87 9.86
N ALA A 90 -0.60 -9.88 10.08
CA ALA A 90 -0.30 -8.85 9.10
C ALA A 90 0.20 -9.44 7.77
N LEU A 91 1.11 -10.42 7.82
CA LEU A 91 1.62 -11.10 6.63
C LEU A 91 0.61 -11.98 5.91
N PHE A 92 -0.35 -12.59 6.62
CA PHE A 92 -1.43 -13.33 5.97
C PHE A 92 -2.37 -12.40 5.21
N PHE A 93 -2.64 -11.22 5.75
CA PHE A 93 -3.57 -10.26 5.16
C PHE A 93 -3.03 -9.55 3.91
N LEU A 94 -1.75 -9.73 3.57
CA LEU A 94 -1.18 -9.18 2.33
C LEU A 94 -1.87 -9.69 1.06
N THR A 95 -2.34 -10.95 1.05
CA THR A 95 -3.07 -11.50 -0.11
C THR A 95 -4.30 -10.67 -0.43
N PHE A 96 -5.06 -10.26 0.58
CA PHE A 96 -6.24 -9.42 0.41
C PHE A 96 -5.92 -8.12 -0.31
N TRP A 97 -4.83 -7.45 0.05
CA TRP A 97 -4.43 -6.19 -0.60
C TRP A 97 -4.00 -6.38 -2.06
N TRP A 98 -3.38 -7.52 -2.39
CA TRP A 98 -3.05 -7.85 -3.77
C TRP A 98 -4.28 -8.24 -4.60
N GLU A 99 -5.25 -8.92 -4.01
CA GLU A 99 -6.54 -9.18 -4.66
C GLU A 99 -7.33 -7.88 -4.88
N LEU A 100 -7.33 -6.98 -3.89
CA LEU A 100 -7.93 -5.64 -4.02
C LEU A 100 -7.24 -4.86 -5.15
N ALA A 101 -5.91 -4.93 -5.23
CA ALA A 101 -5.15 -4.27 -6.28
C ALA A 101 -5.54 -4.79 -7.68
N ARG A 102 -5.61 -6.11 -7.82
CA ARG A 102 -6.01 -6.76 -9.08
C ARG A 102 -7.46 -6.47 -9.46
N TRP A 103 -8.35 -6.39 -8.47
CA TRP A 103 -9.75 -6.03 -8.69
C TRP A 103 -9.89 -4.59 -9.17
N LEU A 104 -9.19 -3.64 -8.53
CA LEU A 104 -9.25 -2.24 -8.94
C LEU A 104 -8.63 -2.03 -10.33
N ASP A 105 -7.54 -2.72 -10.67
CA ASP A 105 -6.94 -2.72 -12.02
C ASP A 105 -7.99 -3.11 -13.08
N SER A 106 -8.76 -4.18 -12.83
CA SER A 106 -9.83 -4.63 -13.73
C SER A 106 -11.01 -3.65 -13.79
N TRP A 107 -11.39 -3.06 -12.67
CA TRP A 107 -12.55 -2.16 -12.58
C TRP A 107 -12.28 -0.76 -13.12
N LEU A 108 -11.05 -0.25 -12.92
CA LEU A 108 -10.61 1.04 -13.44
C LEU A 108 -10.58 1.03 -14.96
N LEU A 109 -10.13 -0.06 -15.58
CA LEU A 109 -10.15 -0.23 -17.04
C LEU A 109 -11.58 -0.24 -17.60
N ASP A 110 -12.53 -0.88 -16.91
CA ASP A 110 -13.94 -0.84 -17.31
C ASP A 110 -14.51 0.59 -17.24
N VAL A 111 -14.28 1.31 -16.14
CA VAL A 111 -14.78 2.70 -16.01
C VAL A 111 -14.14 3.67 -17.02
N LEU A 112 -12.85 3.50 -17.34
CA LEU A 112 -12.14 4.39 -18.29
C LEU A 112 -12.51 4.11 -19.75
N TYR A 113 -12.55 2.84 -20.17
CA TYR A 113 -12.76 2.47 -21.56
C TYR A 113 -14.23 2.33 -21.96
N ASN A 114 -15.16 2.28 -21.00
CA ASN A 114 -16.61 2.16 -21.26
C ASN A 114 -17.33 3.53 -21.21
N SER A 115 -16.59 4.64 -21.37
CA SER A 115 -17.15 6.00 -21.52
C SER A 115 -16.99 6.51 -22.96
N ASP A 116 -18.03 7.16 -23.49
CA ASP A 116 -18.17 7.63 -24.89
C ASP A 116 -17.10 8.64 -25.39
N THR A 117 -16.00 8.85 -24.66
CA THR A 117 -15.01 9.90 -24.92
C THR A 117 -13.75 9.44 -25.66
N HIS A 118 -13.56 8.13 -25.86
CA HIS A 118 -12.35 7.55 -26.48
C HIS A 118 -12.61 7.09 -27.93
N SER A 119 -12.68 8.03 -28.88
CA SER A 119 -12.61 7.69 -30.31
C SER A 119 -11.14 7.61 -30.77
N SER A 120 -10.80 6.52 -31.45
CA SER A 120 -9.45 6.12 -31.89
C SER A 120 -8.79 7.04 -32.92
N TRP A 121 -9.40 8.17 -33.27
CA TRP A 121 -8.89 9.11 -34.28
C TRP A 121 -9.05 10.57 -33.84
N ASN A 122 -8.30 10.96 -32.80
CA ASN A 122 -8.17 12.35 -32.41
C ASN A 122 -6.68 12.67 -32.25
N LEU A 123 -6.25 13.87 -32.66
CA LEU A 123 -4.90 14.42 -32.46
C LEU A 123 -4.50 14.49 -30.96
N ALA A 124 -5.47 14.29 -30.07
CA ALA A 124 -5.29 13.89 -28.67
C ALA A 124 -4.55 12.54 -28.46
N GLY A 125 -4.26 11.76 -29.50
CA GLY A 125 -3.54 10.47 -29.41
C GLY A 125 -2.12 10.56 -28.81
N ILE A 126 -1.43 11.70 -28.98
CA ILE A 126 -0.15 11.96 -28.31
C ILE A 126 -0.35 12.27 -26.81
N GLN A 127 -1.47 12.91 -26.46
CA GLN A 127 -1.85 13.14 -25.07
C GLN A 127 -2.29 11.83 -24.40
N ASN A 128 -3.03 10.99 -25.15
CA ASN A 128 -3.43 9.64 -24.78
C ASN A 128 -2.23 8.71 -24.54
N THR A 129 -1.11 8.88 -25.25
CA THR A 129 0.10 8.07 -25.02
C THR A 129 0.77 8.41 -23.68
N GLN A 130 0.73 9.68 -23.25
CA GLN A 130 1.20 10.08 -21.92
C GLN A 130 0.26 9.55 -20.83
N ASP A 131 -1.04 9.69 -21.03
CA ASP A 131 -2.05 9.22 -20.06
C ASP A 131 -2.04 7.68 -19.94
N ASP A 132 -1.80 6.94 -21.02
CA ASP A 132 -1.69 5.47 -21.02
C ASP A 132 -0.42 4.99 -20.28
N VAL A 133 0.70 5.70 -20.43
CA VAL A 133 1.92 5.40 -19.65
C VAL A 133 1.72 5.70 -18.16
N ILE A 134 1.05 6.80 -17.83
CA ILE A 134 0.78 7.19 -16.44
C ILE A 134 -0.19 6.19 -15.80
N ILE A 135 -1.25 5.78 -16.49
CA ILE A 135 -2.21 4.79 -15.98
C ILE A 135 -1.50 3.44 -15.74
N ASN A 136 -0.67 2.96 -16.67
CA ASN A 136 0.09 1.72 -16.45
C ASN A 136 1.08 1.82 -15.28
N LEU A 137 1.71 2.97 -15.06
CA LEU A 137 2.57 3.20 -13.89
C LEU A 137 1.75 3.20 -12.59
N VAL A 138 0.60 3.88 -12.57
CA VAL A 138 -0.30 3.93 -11.40
C VAL A 138 -0.81 2.53 -11.07
N MET A 139 -1.30 1.81 -12.07
CA MET A 139 -1.74 0.42 -11.95
C MET A 139 -0.61 -0.51 -11.47
N GLY A 140 0.62 -0.32 -11.95
CA GLY A 140 1.81 -1.05 -11.49
C GLY A 140 2.15 -0.76 -10.03
N SER A 141 2.15 0.52 -9.66
CA SER A 141 2.56 1.00 -8.32
C SER A 141 1.59 0.56 -7.21
N MET A 142 0.32 0.35 -7.55
CA MET A 142 -0.71 0.07 -6.55
C MET A 142 -0.51 -1.28 -5.84
N PHE A 143 0.12 -2.23 -6.52
CA PHE A 143 0.54 -3.51 -5.96
C PHE A 143 1.64 -3.39 -4.89
N LEU A 144 2.34 -2.25 -4.83
CA LEU A 144 3.33 -1.93 -3.79
C LEU A 144 2.74 -0.98 -2.73
N VAL A 145 2.01 0.06 -3.16
CA VAL A 145 1.48 1.10 -2.28
C VAL A 145 0.44 0.55 -1.30
N LEU A 146 -0.51 -0.26 -1.77
CA LEU A 146 -1.59 -0.80 -0.92
C LEU A 146 -1.06 -1.73 0.21
N PRO A 147 -0.20 -2.73 -0.09
CA PRO A 147 0.41 -3.53 0.97
C PRO A 147 1.31 -2.71 1.91
N THR A 148 2.04 -1.71 1.38
CA THR A 148 2.90 -0.86 2.21
C THR A 148 2.07 -0.01 3.17
N PHE A 149 0.93 0.52 2.71
CA PHE A 149 -0.03 1.21 3.56
C PHE A 149 -0.53 0.32 4.70
N TRP A 150 -0.90 -0.92 4.39
CA TRP A 150 -1.30 -1.90 5.40
C TRP A 150 -0.19 -2.19 6.43
N MET A 151 1.02 -2.46 5.94
CA MET A 151 2.16 -2.72 6.83
C MET A 151 2.46 -1.53 7.73
N GLY A 152 2.40 -0.30 7.20
CA GLY A 152 2.55 0.92 7.99
C GLY A 152 1.45 1.09 9.05
N ALA A 153 0.19 0.82 8.68
CA ALA A 153 -0.93 0.85 9.61
C ALA A 153 -0.79 -0.21 10.73
N MET A 154 -0.33 -1.42 10.39
CA MET A 154 -0.03 -2.47 11.36
C MET A 154 1.12 -2.09 12.29
N THR A 155 2.19 -1.47 11.79
CA THR A 155 3.27 -0.96 12.66
C THR A 155 2.74 0.06 13.67
N TRP A 156 1.90 1.00 13.23
CA TRP A 156 1.31 2.00 14.12
C TRP A 156 0.34 1.39 15.15
N ALA A 157 -0.51 0.45 14.72
CA ALA A 157 -1.40 -0.28 15.60
C ALA A 157 -0.62 -1.12 16.62
N GLY A 158 0.45 -1.80 16.21
CA GLY A 158 1.32 -2.59 17.07
C GLY A 158 1.98 -1.74 18.18
N VAL A 159 2.43 -0.53 17.87
CA VAL A 159 2.97 0.40 18.89
C VAL A 159 1.91 0.76 19.93
N ARG A 160 0.68 1.06 19.51
CA ARG A 160 -0.41 1.40 20.44
C ARG A 160 -0.84 0.22 21.30
N VAL A 161 -0.98 -0.97 20.71
CA VAL A 161 -1.30 -2.20 21.44
C VAL A 161 -0.18 -2.53 22.44
N GLY A 162 1.09 -2.38 22.06
CA GLY A 162 2.23 -2.59 22.95
C GLY A 162 2.21 -1.65 24.18
N ILE A 163 1.86 -0.37 23.98
CA ILE A 163 1.70 0.59 25.08
C ILE A 163 0.52 0.18 25.99
N ALA A 164 -0.62 -0.19 25.41
CA ALA A 164 -1.80 -0.58 26.18
C ALA A 164 -1.57 -1.86 27.00
N VAL A 165 -0.94 -2.88 26.43
CA VAL A 165 -0.60 -4.14 27.11
C VAL A 165 0.41 -3.89 28.24
N ASN A 166 1.42 -3.04 28.03
CA ASN A 166 2.35 -2.64 29.09
C ASN A 166 1.63 -1.96 30.25
N GLY A 167 0.71 -1.03 29.97
CA GLY A 167 -0.09 -0.36 30.98
C GLY A 167 -0.99 -1.32 31.77
N ALA A 168 -1.64 -2.26 31.07
CA ALA A 168 -2.50 -3.26 31.69
C ALA A 168 -1.71 -4.24 32.59
N LEU A 169 -0.55 -4.70 32.15
CA LEU A 169 0.32 -5.58 32.95
C LEU A 169 0.86 -4.86 34.19
N ALA A 170 1.33 -3.61 34.04
CA ALA A 170 1.78 -2.82 35.18
C ALA A 170 0.65 -2.54 36.18
N GLY A 171 -0.56 -2.25 35.68
CA GLY A 171 -1.75 -2.08 36.52
C GLY A 171 -2.16 -3.36 37.23
N GLY A 172 -2.12 -4.51 36.55
CA GLY A 172 -2.44 -5.82 37.12
C GLY A 172 -1.44 -6.24 38.21
N VAL A 173 -0.14 -6.04 37.98
CA VAL A 173 0.90 -6.27 39.00
C VAL A 173 0.68 -5.37 40.21
N LYS A 174 0.32 -4.11 40.00
CA LYS A 174 0.02 -3.17 41.10
C LYS A 174 -1.20 -3.62 41.91
N VAL A 175 -2.27 -4.06 41.26
CA VAL A 175 -3.47 -4.60 41.95
C VAL A 175 -3.14 -5.88 42.71
N ALA A 176 -2.32 -6.77 42.13
CA ALA A 176 -1.84 -7.99 42.80
C ALA A 176 -0.95 -7.67 44.01
N GLN A 177 -0.08 -6.67 43.89
CA GLN A 177 0.77 -6.20 44.98
C GLN A 177 -0.05 -5.51 46.10
N ASP A 178 -1.04 -4.69 45.74
CA ASP A 178 -1.91 -4.00 46.69
C ASP A 178 -2.83 -4.99 47.44
N SER A 179 -3.31 -6.03 46.76
CA SER A 179 -4.10 -7.11 47.37
C SER A 179 -3.24 -8.04 48.24
N GLY A 180 -2.03 -8.39 47.80
CA GLY A 180 -1.06 -9.13 48.60
C GLY A 180 -0.57 -8.37 49.83
N GLY A 181 -0.36 -7.05 49.71
CA GLY A 181 0.00 -6.17 50.83
C GLY A 181 -1.13 -6.05 51.86
N LYS A 182 -2.39 -5.98 51.42
CA LYS A 182 -3.56 -6.00 52.31
C LYS A 182 -3.75 -7.35 53.00
N ALA A 183 -3.53 -8.47 52.30
CA ALA A 183 -3.59 -9.81 52.89
C ALA A 183 -2.46 -10.06 53.91
N GLY A 184 -1.23 -9.63 53.60
CA GLY A 184 -0.10 -9.69 54.52
C GLY A 184 -0.30 -8.81 55.77
N GLY A 185 -0.95 -7.65 55.62
CA GLY A 185 -1.32 -6.77 56.73
C GLY A 185 -2.45 -7.30 57.63
N MET A 186 -3.31 -8.19 57.11
CA MET A 186 -4.32 -8.90 57.92
C MET A 186 -3.76 -10.14 58.63
N LEU A 187 -2.77 -10.83 58.04
CA LEU A 187 -2.12 -11.99 58.65
C LEU A 187 -1.06 -11.61 59.71
N GLY A 188 -0.54 -10.38 59.68
CA GLY A 188 0.46 -9.87 60.63
C GLY A 188 -0.10 -9.14 61.85
N ARG A 189 -1.42 -9.16 62.09
CA ARG A 189 -2.09 -8.61 63.28
C ARG A 189 -2.76 -9.72 64.07
#